data_AF-A0A7S4AFA2-F1
#
_entry.id   AF-A0A7S4AFA2-F1
#
_cell.length_a   1.000
_cell.length_b   1.000
_cell.length_c   1.000
_cell.angle_alpha   90.00
_cell.angle_beta   90.00
_cell.angle_gamma   90.00
#
_symmetry.space_group_name_H-M   'P 1'
#
loop_
_entity.id
_entity.type
_entity.pdbx_description
1 polymer ?
#
loop_
_entity_poly.entity_id
_entity_poly.type
_entity_poly.pdbx_seq_one_letter_code
_entity_poly.pdbx_strand_id
1 'polypeptide(L)'
;VLNDGCFSGEVFRKYAPRKPAAITPLTVANTRARQDAIAGVRYSSQHFVVTKGDTLNTKDYFFAEEGQRRNDEIKHLEDAKNKSKVTANLNAKALGLIEEFASKGKEVYKEEDAKSLPVTTLKVLCQWKQQPKIPSRKDMLSNMWMQVKNVPSPIPSWSPVDQALLEKLKTGEIAIADTALGREKLKSQKRSLACLAALNEDERANFNISADIWEGLQGAITEV
;
A
#
# COMPACT_ATOMS: atom_id res chain seq x y z
N VAL A 1 -48.34 -6.36 41.50
CA VAL A 1 -48.68 -7.23 42.64
C VAL A 1 -47.59 -7.05 43.67
N LEU A 2 -47.93 -6.48 44.84
CA LEU A 2 -47.01 -6.21 45.95
C LEU A 2 -47.08 -7.40 46.92
N ASN A 3 -45.95 -7.79 47.51
CA ASN A 3 -45.91 -8.79 48.58
C ASN A 3 -45.87 -8.08 49.95
N ASP A 4 -46.14 -8.81 51.04
CA ASP A 4 -46.34 -8.34 52.43
C ASP A 4 -45.21 -7.48 53.03
N GLY A 5 -44.09 -7.31 52.34
CA GLY A 5 -42.96 -6.43 52.71
C GLY A 5 -42.93 -5.07 51.98
N CYS A 6 -44.03 -4.64 51.34
CA CYS A 6 -44.16 -3.35 50.61
C CYS A 6 -43.19 -3.10 49.42
N PHE A 7 -42.27 -4.01 49.11
CA PHE A 7 -41.39 -3.91 47.94
C PHE A 7 -41.25 -5.26 47.23
N SER A 8 -41.83 -5.37 46.03
CA SER A 8 -41.62 -6.54 45.16
C SER A 8 -40.50 -6.24 44.16
N GLY A 9 -39.28 -6.61 44.53
CA GLY A 9 -38.07 -6.43 43.69
C GLY A 9 -38.09 -7.23 42.38
N GLU A 10 -39.01 -8.19 42.22
CA GLU A 10 -39.16 -8.99 41.00
C GLU A 10 -39.67 -8.17 39.81
N VAL A 11 -40.55 -7.19 40.07
CA VAL A 11 -41.04 -6.28 39.04
C VAL A 11 -39.86 -5.49 38.47
N PHE A 12 -39.03 -4.92 39.35
CA PHE A 12 -37.81 -4.22 38.94
C PHE A 12 -36.82 -5.14 38.26
N ARG A 13 -36.70 -6.41 38.66
CA ARG A 13 -35.84 -7.40 37.98
C ARG A 13 -36.33 -7.73 36.56
N LYS A 14 -37.64 -7.68 36.32
CA LYS A 14 -38.25 -7.91 35.00
C LYS A 14 -38.00 -6.75 34.04
N TYR A 15 -38.02 -5.51 34.54
CA TYR A 15 -37.79 -4.29 33.75
C TYR A 15 -36.35 -3.77 33.82
N ALA A 16 -35.50 -4.33 34.69
CA ALA A 16 -34.11 -3.96 34.78
C ALA A 16 -33.43 -4.30 33.44
N PRO A 17 -32.67 -3.35 32.86
CA PRO A 17 -31.87 -3.63 31.68
C PRO A 17 -30.92 -4.78 32.00
N ARG A 18 -31.17 -5.93 31.39
CA ARG A 18 -30.32 -7.10 31.56
C ARG A 18 -28.97 -6.76 30.92
N LYS A 19 -27.87 -6.95 31.66
CA LYS A 19 -26.56 -6.98 31.02
C LYS A 19 -26.67 -8.04 29.91
N PRO A 20 -26.38 -7.69 28.64
CA PRO A 20 -26.27 -8.73 27.62
C PRO A 20 -25.26 -9.76 28.13
N ALA A 21 -25.50 -11.03 27.82
CA ALA A 21 -24.55 -12.11 28.12
C ALA A 21 -23.15 -11.61 27.77
N ALA A 22 -22.19 -11.78 28.69
CA ALA A 22 -20.84 -11.23 28.54
C ALA A 22 -20.36 -11.51 27.12
N ILE A 23 -20.21 -10.47 26.31
CA ILE A 23 -19.80 -10.61 24.91
C ILE A 23 -18.43 -11.28 24.98
N THR A 24 -18.38 -12.57 24.63
CA THR A 24 -17.13 -13.32 24.52
C THR A 24 -16.19 -12.47 23.68
N PRO A 25 -14.96 -12.19 24.14
CA PRO A 25 -14.04 -11.42 23.33
C PRO A 25 -13.91 -12.06 21.96
N LEU A 26 -14.34 -11.34 20.93
CA LEU A 26 -14.08 -11.74 19.56
C LEU A 26 -12.56 -11.86 19.37
N THR A 27 -11.79 -11.02 20.07
CA THR A 27 -10.33 -11.02 20.08
C THR A 27 -9.74 -10.62 21.43
N VAL A 28 -8.47 -10.95 21.67
CA VAL A 28 -7.73 -10.65 22.92
C VAL A 28 -6.71 -9.54 22.68
N ALA A 29 -6.46 -8.68 23.67
CA ALA A 29 -5.45 -7.62 23.58
C ALA A 29 -4.05 -8.15 23.23
N ASN A 30 -3.28 -7.40 22.43
CA ASN A 30 -1.93 -7.74 21.97
C ASN A 30 -1.84 -9.05 21.19
N THR A 31 -2.93 -9.46 20.53
CA THR A 31 -2.94 -10.65 19.66
C THR A 31 -3.08 -10.25 18.21
N ARG A 32 -2.48 -11.05 17.33
CA ARG A 32 -2.59 -10.87 15.87
C ARG A 32 -4.05 -10.90 15.39
N ALA A 33 -4.87 -11.77 15.99
CA ALA A 33 -6.30 -11.81 15.71
C ALA A 33 -7.02 -10.47 15.98
N ARG A 34 -6.65 -9.76 17.05
CA ARG A 34 -7.19 -8.41 17.34
C ARG A 34 -6.66 -7.37 16.36
N GLN A 35 -5.37 -7.42 16.03
CA GLN A 35 -4.75 -6.51 15.07
C GLN A 35 -5.39 -6.64 13.68
N ASP A 36 -5.54 -7.88 13.19
CA ASP A 36 -6.19 -8.17 11.91
C ASP A 36 -7.67 -7.75 11.92
N ALA A 37 -8.37 -7.98 13.04
CA ALA A 37 -9.76 -7.54 13.19
C ALA A 37 -9.89 -6.02 13.20
N ILE A 38 -8.96 -5.29 13.83
CA ILE A 38 -8.92 -3.81 13.81
C ILE A 38 -8.62 -3.30 12.41
N ALA A 39 -7.67 -3.92 11.69
CA ALA A 39 -7.30 -3.52 10.33
C ALA A 39 -8.46 -3.70 9.33
N GLY A 40 -9.35 -4.66 9.57
CA GLY A 40 -10.55 -4.90 8.76
C GLY A 40 -11.73 -3.98 9.05
N VAL A 41 -11.63 -3.09 10.04
CA VAL A 41 -12.73 -2.20 10.43
C VAL A 41 -12.93 -1.09 9.39
N ARG A 42 -14.19 -0.82 9.05
CA ARG A 42 -14.57 0.30 8.16
C ARG A 42 -15.15 1.51 8.87
N TYR A 43 -15.69 1.33 10.07
CA TYR A 43 -16.43 2.37 10.80
C TYR A 43 -16.03 2.43 12.28
N SER A 44 -16.13 3.61 12.89
CA SER A 44 -15.83 3.83 14.31
C SER A 44 -16.62 2.92 15.25
N SER A 45 -17.87 2.59 14.92
CA SER A 45 -18.71 1.66 15.70
C SER A 45 -18.15 0.24 15.73
N GLN A 46 -17.55 -0.23 14.64
CA GLN A 46 -16.92 -1.55 14.57
C GLN A 46 -15.62 -1.58 15.38
N HIS A 47 -14.86 -0.48 15.43
CA HIS A 47 -13.70 -0.39 16.32
C HIS A 47 -14.13 -0.58 17.77
N PHE A 48 -15.23 0.04 18.20
CA PHE A 48 -15.76 -0.14 19.55
C PHE A 48 -16.12 -1.61 19.84
N VAL A 49 -16.68 -2.33 18.87
CA VAL A 49 -17.02 -3.76 19.02
C VAL A 49 -15.76 -4.63 19.09
N VAL A 50 -14.81 -4.44 18.19
CA VAL A 50 -13.57 -5.25 18.11
C VAL A 50 -12.67 -5.02 19.32
N THR A 51 -12.60 -3.78 19.81
CA THR A 51 -11.79 -3.38 20.97
C THR A 51 -12.53 -3.50 22.29
N LYS A 52 -13.85 -3.73 22.29
CA LYS A 52 -14.75 -3.65 23.46
C LYS A 52 -14.77 -2.29 24.18
N GLY A 53 -14.60 -1.21 23.43
CA GLY A 53 -14.50 0.13 24.01
C GLY A 53 -13.19 0.41 24.74
N ASP A 54 -12.19 -0.44 24.54
CA ASP A 54 -10.82 -0.18 24.95
C ASP A 54 -10.19 0.94 24.09
N THR A 55 -9.13 1.54 24.60
CA THR A 55 -8.53 2.73 24.00
C THR A 55 -7.85 2.43 22.66
N LEU A 56 -8.01 3.34 21.70
CA LEU A 56 -7.37 3.28 20.38
C LEU A 56 -5.85 3.57 20.44
N ASN A 57 -5.31 3.97 21.59
CA ASN A 57 -3.88 4.23 21.78
C ASN A 57 -3.08 2.98 22.20
N THR A 58 -3.60 1.79 21.87
CA THR A 58 -2.94 0.52 22.16
C THR A 58 -2.02 0.11 21.00
N LYS A 59 -1.00 -0.70 21.29
CA LYS A 59 -0.07 -1.22 20.27
C LYS A 59 -0.81 -1.89 19.11
N ASP A 60 -1.92 -2.55 19.40
CA ASP A 60 -2.76 -3.24 18.41
C ASP A 60 -3.25 -2.31 17.30
N TYR A 61 -3.58 -1.06 17.63
CA TYR A 61 -4.02 -0.08 16.64
C TYR A 61 -2.87 0.29 15.69
N PHE A 62 -1.68 0.56 16.21
CA PHE A 62 -0.52 0.89 15.39
C PHE A 62 -0.08 -0.26 14.48
N PHE A 63 -0.17 -1.51 14.97
CA PHE A 63 0.09 -2.70 14.16
C PHE A 63 -0.97 -2.89 13.07
N ALA A 64 -2.24 -2.69 13.40
CA ALA A 64 -3.34 -2.81 12.46
C ALA A 64 -3.22 -1.79 11.31
N GLU A 65 -2.97 -0.53 11.65
CA GLU A 65 -2.80 0.56 10.68
C GLU A 65 -1.60 0.31 9.75
N GLU A 66 -0.47 -0.13 10.31
CA GLU A 66 0.72 -0.46 9.52
C GLU A 66 0.48 -1.71 8.64
N GLY A 67 -0.29 -2.68 9.13
CA GLY A 67 -0.73 -3.84 8.36
C GLY A 67 -1.60 -3.44 7.16
N GLN A 68 -2.55 -2.51 7.36
CA GLN A 68 -3.35 -1.97 6.27
C GLN A 68 -2.50 -1.24 5.23
N ARG A 69 -1.61 -0.34 5.68
CA ARG A 69 -0.67 0.36 4.80
C ARG A 69 0.19 -0.61 3.98
N ARG A 70 0.71 -1.66 4.62
CA ARG A 70 1.51 -2.71 3.96
C ARG A 70 0.69 -3.51 2.95
N ASN A 71 -0.57 -3.83 3.26
CA ASN A 71 -1.47 -4.51 2.33
C ASN A 71 -1.79 -3.66 1.10
N ASP A 72 -2.01 -2.35 1.28
CA ASP A 72 -2.23 -1.42 0.18
C ASP A 72 -0.99 -1.33 -0.74
N GLU A 73 0.21 -1.28 -0.15
CA GLU A 73 1.46 -1.30 -0.90
C GLU A 73 1.67 -2.62 -1.66
N ILE A 74 1.39 -3.77 -1.02
CA ILE A 74 1.42 -5.08 -1.66
C ILE A 74 0.50 -5.09 -2.88
N LYS A 75 -0.74 -4.61 -2.72
CA LYS A 75 -1.71 -4.54 -3.81
C LYS A 75 -1.22 -3.64 -4.95
N HIS A 76 -0.66 -2.49 -4.63
CA HIS A 76 -0.10 -1.57 -5.63
C HIS A 76 1.04 -2.22 -6.42
N LEU A 77 1.96 -2.91 -5.74
CA LEU A 77 3.06 -3.65 -6.38
C LEU A 77 2.56 -4.83 -7.22
N GLU A 78 1.55 -5.58 -6.76
CA GLU A 78 0.94 -6.65 -7.55
C GLU A 78 0.27 -6.12 -8.82
N ASP A 79 -0.44 -4.99 -8.73
CA ASP A 79 -1.03 -4.32 -9.88
C ASP A 79 0.04 -3.84 -10.86
N ALA A 80 1.14 -3.26 -10.36
CA ALA A 80 2.28 -2.84 -11.18
C ALA A 80 2.95 -4.04 -11.89
N LYS A 81 3.13 -5.17 -11.19
CA LYS A 81 3.65 -6.42 -11.76
C LYS A 81 2.75 -6.93 -12.88
N ASN A 82 1.44 -6.96 -12.65
CA ASN A 82 0.46 -7.40 -13.64
C ASN A 82 0.44 -6.49 -14.86
N LYS A 83 0.46 -5.17 -14.67
CA LYS A 83 0.57 -4.19 -15.76
C LYS A 83 1.83 -4.41 -16.59
N SER A 84 2.98 -4.56 -15.93
CA SER A 84 4.25 -4.83 -16.61
C SER A 84 4.21 -6.12 -17.44
N LYS A 85 3.64 -7.20 -16.89
CA LYS A 85 3.45 -8.47 -17.61
C LYS A 85 2.55 -8.31 -18.84
N VAL A 86 1.45 -7.58 -18.71
CA VAL A 86 0.54 -7.27 -19.83
C VAL A 86 1.29 -6.49 -20.91
N THR A 87 2.07 -5.47 -20.53
CA THR A 87 2.89 -4.69 -21.47
C THR A 87 3.95 -5.55 -22.16
N ALA A 88 4.67 -6.42 -21.42
CA ALA A 88 5.66 -7.33 -21.99
C ALA A 88 5.04 -8.31 -23.00
N ASN A 89 3.90 -8.90 -22.67
CA ASN A 89 3.15 -9.79 -23.57
C ASN A 89 2.67 -9.05 -24.83
N LEU A 90 2.21 -7.81 -24.67
CA LEU A 90 1.76 -6.99 -25.79
C LEU A 90 2.94 -6.60 -26.70
N ASN A 91 4.09 -6.25 -26.13
CA ASN A 91 5.32 -6.00 -26.86
C ASN A 91 5.75 -7.22 -27.67
N ALA A 92 5.80 -8.40 -27.05
CA ALA A 92 6.15 -9.65 -27.73
C ALA A 92 5.18 -9.98 -28.88
N LYS A 93 3.87 -9.83 -28.66
CA LYS A 93 2.86 -10.04 -29.70
C LYS A 93 3.02 -9.07 -30.87
N ALA A 94 3.22 -7.79 -30.59
CA ALA A 94 3.36 -6.78 -31.64
C ALA A 94 4.64 -6.97 -32.46
N LEU A 95 5.76 -7.26 -31.80
CA LEU A 95 7.03 -7.57 -32.47
C LEU A 95 6.93 -8.84 -33.32
N GLY A 96 6.34 -9.91 -32.78
CA GLY A 96 6.14 -11.15 -33.53
C GLY A 96 5.24 -10.97 -34.76
N LEU A 97 4.19 -10.13 -34.66
CA LEU A 97 3.38 -9.77 -35.82
C LEU A 97 4.20 -9.00 -36.87
N ILE A 98 5.03 -8.04 -36.45
CA ILE A 98 5.87 -7.27 -37.37
C ILE A 98 6.84 -8.19 -38.11
N GLU A 99 7.49 -9.12 -37.40
CA GLU A 99 8.39 -10.11 -38.00
C GLU A 99 7.64 -11.06 -38.96
N GLU A 100 6.46 -11.54 -38.56
CA GLU A 100 5.63 -12.40 -39.41
C GLU A 100 5.25 -11.70 -40.72
N PHE A 101 4.82 -10.44 -40.67
CA PHE A 101 4.48 -9.69 -41.87
C PHE A 101 5.70 -9.32 -42.71
N ALA A 102 6.83 -9.00 -42.07
CA ALA A 102 8.08 -8.77 -42.78
C ALA A 102 8.54 -10.01 -43.56
N SER A 103 8.38 -11.22 -42.99
CA SER A 103 8.69 -12.48 -43.68
C SER A 103 7.84 -12.73 -44.92
N LYS A 104 6.63 -12.16 -44.96
CA LYS A 104 5.69 -12.21 -46.09
C LYS A 104 5.89 -11.06 -47.09
N GLY A 105 6.96 -10.28 -46.94
CA GLY A 105 7.28 -9.13 -47.79
C GLY A 105 6.37 -7.90 -47.58
N LYS A 106 5.63 -7.84 -46.46
CA LYS A 106 4.79 -6.69 -46.10
C LYS A 106 5.45 -5.85 -45.02
N GLU A 107 5.61 -4.56 -45.26
CA GLU A 107 6.17 -3.65 -44.27
C GLU A 107 5.06 -2.94 -43.50
N VAL A 108 4.86 -3.33 -42.25
CA VAL A 108 3.84 -2.79 -41.34
C VAL A 108 3.94 -1.25 -41.15
N TYR A 109 5.09 -0.66 -41.44
CA TYR A 109 5.36 0.78 -41.33
C TYR A 109 5.02 1.59 -42.59
N LYS A 110 4.82 0.93 -43.74
CA LYS A 110 4.39 1.56 -45.00
C LYS A 110 2.86 1.72 -45.04
N GLU A 111 2.38 2.81 -45.62
CA GLU A 111 0.94 3.12 -45.62
C GLU A 111 0.11 2.12 -46.45
N GLU A 112 0.64 1.73 -47.60
CA GLU A 112 -0.03 0.83 -48.55
C GLU A 112 -0.25 -0.54 -47.91
N ASP A 113 0.80 -1.07 -47.28
CA ASP A 113 0.78 -2.34 -46.57
C ASP A 113 -0.09 -2.29 -45.32
N ALA A 114 -0.06 -1.17 -44.58
CA ALA A 114 -0.88 -0.96 -43.37
C ALA A 114 -2.39 -1.01 -43.67
N LYS A 115 -2.85 -0.52 -44.83
CA LYS A 115 -4.25 -0.64 -45.27
C LYS A 115 -4.63 -2.09 -45.59
N SER A 116 -3.66 -2.91 -45.99
CA SER A 116 -3.87 -4.34 -46.29
C SER A 116 -3.93 -5.22 -45.03
N LEU A 117 -3.50 -4.71 -43.87
CA LEU A 117 -3.43 -5.50 -42.64
C LEU A 117 -4.83 -5.88 -42.10
N PRO A 118 -4.96 -7.06 -41.44
CA PRO A 118 -6.16 -7.43 -40.72
C PRO A 118 -6.50 -6.44 -39.61
N VAL A 119 -7.79 -6.25 -39.33
CA VAL A 119 -8.28 -5.39 -38.24
C VAL A 119 -7.73 -5.84 -36.89
N THR A 120 -7.62 -7.15 -36.65
CA THR A 120 -7.07 -7.72 -35.42
C THR A 120 -5.62 -7.32 -35.21
N THR A 121 -4.79 -7.40 -36.25
CA THR A 121 -3.38 -6.97 -36.24
C THR A 121 -3.26 -5.48 -35.96
N LEU A 122 -4.01 -4.64 -36.69
CA LEU A 122 -3.99 -3.19 -36.49
C LEU A 122 -4.43 -2.79 -35.07
N LYS A 123 -5.40 -3.51 -34.47
CA LYS A 123 -5.81 -3.27 -33.08
C LYS A 123 -4.68 -3.55 -32.11
N VAL A 124 -3.97 -4.67 -32.28
CA VAL A 124 -2.82 -5.03 -31.41
C VAL A 124 -1.71 -3.99 -31.54
N LEU A 125 -1.39 -3.54 -32.76
CA LEU A 125 -0.37 -2.53 -33.01
C LEU A 125 -0.73 -1.16 -32.42
N CYS A 126 -1.99 -0.74 -32.55
CA CYS A 126 -2.48 0.49 -31.91
C CYS A 126 -2.49 0.38 -30.38
N GLN A 127 -2.89 -0.77 -29.83
CA GLN A 127 -2.87 -1.03 -28.39
C GLN A 127 -1.43 -1.05 -27.85
N TRP A 128 -0.50 -1.61 -28.62
CA TRP A 128 0.92 -1.64 -28.31
C TRP A 128 1.49 -0.23 -28.11
N LYS A 129 1.01 0.74 -28.89
CA LYS A 129 1.34 2.18 -28.75
C LYS A 129 0.44 2.92 -27.75
N GLN A 130 -0.17 2.19 -26.80
CA GLN A 130 -0.98 2.68 -25.68
C GLN A 130 -2.12 3.65 -26.06
N GLN A 131 -2.76 3.42 -27.20
CA GLN A 131 -3.89 4.28 -27.59
C GLN A 131 -5.14 3.98 -26.75
N PRO A 132 -5.70 4.97 -26.04
CA PRO A 132 -6.80 4.75 -25.09
C PRO A 132 -8.15 4.47 -25.77
N LYS A 133 -8.33 4.93 -27.01
CA LYS A 133 -9.56 4.75 -27.79
C LYS A 133 -9.21 4.14 -29.13
N ILE A 134 -9.50 2.85 -29.28
CA ILE A 134 -9.24 2.10 -30.51
C ILE A 134 -10.55 2.03 -31.31
N PRO A 135 -10.62 2.64 -32.51
CA PRO A 135 -11.82 2.59 -33.35
C PRO A 135 -12.08 1.17 -33.88
N SER A 136 -13.35 0.85 -34.13
CA SER A 136 -13.73 -0.46 -34.69
C SER A 136 -13.66 -0.52 -36.21
N ARG A 137 -13.75 0.63 -36.91
CA ARG A 137 -13.70 0.70 -38.37
C ARG A 137 -12.27 0.60 -38.88
N LYS A 138 -12.05 -0.21 -39.92
CA LYS A 138 -10.73 -0.51 -40.48
C LYS A 138 -9.99 0.75 -40.94
N ASP A 139 -10.64 1.63 -41.69
CA ASP A 139 -10.01 2.82 -42.27
C ASP A 139 -9.54 3.80 -41.18
N MET A 140 -10.34 3.99 -40.14
CA MET A 140 -9.94 4.80 -38.98
C MET A 140 -8.76 4.18 -38.24
N LEU A 141 -8.71 2.85 -38.15
CA LEU A 141 -7.70 2.13 -37.43
C LEU A 141 -6.34 2.14 -38.16
N SER A 142 -6.34 1.99 -39.50
CA SER A 142 -5.12 2.15 -40.31
C SER A 142 -4.60 3.59 -40.24
N ASN A 143 -5.49 4.58 -40.28
CA ASN A 143 -5.12 5.99 -40.15
C ASN A 143 -4.53 6.26 -38.76
N MET A 144 -5.14 5.72 -37.70
CA MET A 144 -4.61 5.83 -36.34
C MET A 144 -3.25 5.18 -36.22
N TRP A 145 -3.06 3.97 -36.77
CA TRP A 145 -1.75 3.31 -36.79
C TRP A 145 -0.67 4.19 -37.44
N MET A 146 -0.98 4.81 -38.58
CA MET A 146 -0.05 5.68 -39.28
C MET A 146 0.36 6.93 -38.47
N GLN A 147 -0.51 7.41 -37.59
CA GLN A 147 -0.20 8.52 -36.68
C GLN A 147 0.69 8.06 -35.51
N VAL A 148 0.48 6.86 -34.98
CA VAL A 148 1.10 6.40 -33.73
C VAL A 148 2.32 5.50 -33.94
N LYS A 149 2.60 5.06 -35.16
CA LYS A 149 3.69 4.11 -35.48
C LYS A 149 5.07 4.56 -34.98
N ASN A 150 5.31 5.88 -34.96
CA ASN A 150 6.58 6.49 -34.53
C ASN A 150 6.66 6.76 -33.02
N VAL A 151 5.56 6.57 -32.27
CA VAL A 151 5.55 6.78 -30.82
C VAL A 151 6.40 5.69 -30.15
N PRO A 152 7.24 6.03 -29.17
CA PRO A 152 7.99 5.03 -28.40
C PRO A 152 7.06 3.98 -27.78
N SER A 153 7.43 2.70 -27.91
CA SER A 153 6.67 1.62 -27.28
C SER A 153 6.90 1.63 -25.77
N PRO A 154 5.88 1.25 -24.96
CA PRO A 154 6.03 1.21 -23.52
C PRO A 154 7.03 0.14 -23.08
N ILE A 155 7.94 0.54 -22.20
CA ILE A 155 8.93 -0.35 -21.60
C ILE A 155 8.29 -1.01 -20.36
N PRO A 156 8.40 -2.34 -20.20
CA PRO A 156 7.98 -3.00 -18.97
C PRO A 156 8.77 -2.43 -17.78
N SER A 157 8.06 -1.89 -16.78
CA SER A 157 8.67 -1.13 -15.67
C SER A 157 8.99 -1.98 -14.43
N TRP A 158 8.83 -3.31 -14.51
CA TRP A 158 9.00 -4.18 -13.34
C TRP A 158 10.45 -4.58 -13.15
N SER A 159 11.03 -4.21 -12.01
CA SER A 159 12.43 -4.51 -11.68
C SER A 159 12.57 -5.66 -10.67
N PRO A 160 13.77 -6.28 -10.60
CA PRO A 160 14.07 -7.24 -9.53
C PRO A 160 13.99 -6.63 -8.13
N VAL A 161 14.25 -5.33 -8.00
CA VAL A 161 14.15 -4.59 -6.74
C VAL A 161 12.69 -4.55 -6.25
N ASP A 162 11.74 -4.34 -7.17
CA ASP A 162 10.30 -4.35 -6.84
C ASP A 162 9.83 -5.74 -6.40
N GLN A 163 10.37 -6.79 -7.03
CA GLN A 163 10.09 -8.18 -6.64
C GLN A 163 10.60 -8.48 -5.23
N ALA A 164 11.83 -8.08 -4.91
CA ALA A 164 12.40 -8.23 -3.58
C ALA A 164 11.61 -7.44 -2.52
N LEU A 165 11.17 -6.22 -2.86
CA LEU A 165 10.33 -5.41 -1.99
C LEU A 165 8.98 -6.08 -1.71
N LEU A 166 8.31 -6.61 -2.74
CA LEU A 166 7.05 -7.32 -2.61
C LEU A 166 7.19 -8.55 -1.70
N GLU A 167 8.26 -9.33 -1.86
CA GLU A 167 8.54 -10.49 -1.02
C GLU A 167 8.81 -10.09 0.43
N LYS A 168 9.60 -9.03 0.65
CA LYS A 168 9.85 -8.48 1.98
C LYS A 168 8.56 -8.02 2.66
N LEU A 169 7.67 -7.35 1.94
CA LEU A 169 6.39 -6.90 2.50
C LEU A 169 5.45 -8.08 2.83
N LYS A 170 5.47 -9.15 2.04
CA LYS A 170 4.63 -10.34 2.28
C LYS A 170 5.11 -11.21 3.45
N THR A 171 6.43 -11.34 3.60
CA THR A 171 7.05 -12.24 4.59
C THR A 171 7.43 -11.56 5.88
N GLY A 172 7.64 -10.23 5.85
CA GLY A 172 8.07 -9.47 7.01
C GLY A 172 7.02 -9.49 8.13
N GLU A 173 7.48 -9.79 9.34
CA GLU A 173 6.72 -9.43 10.54
C GLU A 173 6.65 -7.90 10.65
N ILE A 174 5.62 -7.37 11.31
CA ILE A 174 5.50 -5.94 11.58
C ILE A 174 6.06 -5.71 12.98
N ALA A 175 7.18 -5.00 13.08
CA ALA A 175 7.71 -4.57 14.37
C ALA A 175 7.12 -3.22 14.76
N ILE A 176 7.13 -2.89 16.06
CA ILE A 176 6.64 -1.57 16.52
C ILE A 176 7.44 -0.42 15.90
N ALA A 177 8.73 -0.66 15.59
CA ALA A 177 9.61 0.28 14.91
C ALA A 177 9.11 0.62 13.49
N ASP A 178 8.44 -0.33 12.83
CA ASP A 178 7.89 -0.14 11.50
C ASP A 178 6.62 0.70 11.51
N THR A 179 5.91 0.80 12.64
CA THR A 179 4.67 1.56 12.75
C THR A 179 4.90 3.07 12.71
N ALA A 180 3.83 3.85 12.50
CA ALA A 180 3.89 5.31 12.56
C ALA A 180 4.48 5.84 13.89
N LEU A 181 4.14 5.19 15.01
CA LEU A 181 4.69 5.50 16.32
C LEU A 181 6.21 5.28 16.37
N GLY A 182 6.69 4.18 15.80
CA GLY A 182 8.12 3.87 15.70
C GLY A 182 8.88 4.91 14.87
N ARG A 183 8.32 5.27 13.71
CA ARG A 183 8.89 6.30 12.82
C ARG A 183 8.95 7.67 13.48
N GLU A 184 7.88 8.09 14.16
CA GLU A 184 7.87 9.38 14.89
C GLU A 184 8.81 9.37 16.10
N LYS A 185 8.92 8.24 16.82
CA LYS A 185 9.92 8.09 17.89
C LYS A 185 11.34 8.29 17.35
N LEU A 186 11.68 7.63 16.24
CA LEU A 186 12.99 7.77 15.61
C LEU A 186 13.24 9.20 15.12
N LYS A 187 12.25 9.82 14.47
CA LYS A 187 12.33 11.21 14.01
C LYS A 187 12.53 12.19 15.16
N SER A 188 11.82 11.98 16.27
CA SER A 188 11.96 12.76 17.50
C SER A 188 13.37 12.61 18.07
N GLN A 189 13.90 11.39 18.15
CA GLN A 189 15.28 11.13 18.59
C GLN A 189 16.30 11.84 17.70
N LYS A 190 16.18 11.71 16.37
CA LYS A 190 17.06 12.41 15.41
C LYS A 190 16.98 13.93 15.57
N ARG A 191 15.78 14.48 15.79
CA ARG A 191 15.59 15.91 16.03
C ARG A 191 16.26 16.35 17.32
N SER A 192 16.09 15.60 18.41
CA SER A 192 16.75 15.90 19.68
C SER A 192 18.27 15.87 19.55
N LEU A 193 18.81 14.87 18.84
CA LEU A 193 20.25 14.80 18.55
C LEU A 193 20.74 15.98 17.70
N ALA A 194 19.99 16.37 16.67
CA ALA A 194 20.32 17.55 15.87
C ALA A 194 20.28 18.86 16.69
N CYS A 195 19.32 18.98 17.62
CA CYS A 195 19.28 20.11 18.55
C CYS A 195 20.50 20.13 19.47
N LEU A 196 20.89 18.97 20.01
CA LEU A 196 22.11 18.86 20.81
C LEU A 196 23.34 19.24 19.98
N ALA A 197 23.45 18.72 18.74
CA ALA A 197 24.54 19.01 17.80
C ALA A 197 24.72 20.53 17.54
N ALA A 198 23.60 21.27 17.53
CA ALA A 198 23.55 22.70 17.27
C ALA A 198 23.83 23.58 18.50
N LEU A 199 24.01 23.02 19.70
CA LEU A 199 24.30 23.78 20.91
C LEU A 199 25.69 24.42 20.85
N ASN A 200 25.77 25.69 21.27
CA ASN A 200 27.03 26.41 21.45
C ASN A 200 27.72 26.00 22.76
N GLU A 201 29.01 26.31 22.92
CA GLU A 201 29.81 25.89 24.08
C GLU A 201 29.26 26.43 25.42
N ASP A 202 28.78 27.68 25.43
CA ASP A 202 28.11 28.28 26.60
C ASP A 202 26.78 27.57 26.95
N GLU A 203 26.03 27.13 25.95
CA GLU A 203 24.78 26.41 26.15
C GLU A 203 25.03 25.00 26.65
N ARG A 204 26.10 24.33 26.18
CA ARG A 204 26.53 23.02 26.68
C ARG A 204 26.95 23.07 28.15
N ALA A 205 27.66 24.13 28.55
CA ALA A 205 28.00 24.37 29.94
C ALA A 205 26.75 24.55 30.82
N ASN A 206 25.71 25.25 30.31
CA ASN A 206 24.43 25.40 31.00
C ASN A 206 23.66 24.09 31.16
N PHE A 207 23.77 23.17 30.22
CA PHE A 207 23.16 21.82 30.32
C PHE A 207 24.02 20.82 31.10
N ASN A 208 25.19 21.23 31.61
CA ASN A 208 26.13 20.39 32.35
C ASN A 208 26.50 19.08 31.61
N ILE A 209 26.57 19.15 30.28
CA ILE A 209 26.96 18.01 29.43
C ILE A 209 28.48 17.91 29.51
N SER A 210 29.01 16.82 30.06
CA SER A 210 30.47 16.61 30.11
C SER A 210 31.06 16.46 28.71
N ALA A 211 32.34 16.84 28.55
CA ALA A 211 33.06 16.71 27.29
C ALA A 211 33.05 15.26 26.76
N ASP A 212 33.19 14.27 27.63
CA ASP A 212 33.16 12.84 27.28
C ASP A 212 31.79 12.41 26.71
N ILE A 213 30.69 12.91 27.28
CA ILE A 213 29.33 12.62 26.79
C ILE A 213 29.11 13.30 25.43
N TRP A 214 29.64 14.51 25.26
CA TRP A 214 29.56 15.25 24.01
C TRP A 214 30.34 14.58 22.87
N GLU A 215 31.56 14.10 23.13
CA GLU A 215 32.36 13.35 22.15
C GLU A 215 31.67 12.02 21.77
N GLY A 216 31.10 11.31 22.75
CA GLY A 216 30.30 10.11 22.49
C GLY A 216 29.05 10.39 21.64
N LEU A 217 28.38 11.52 21.88
CA LEU A 217 27.24 11.96 21.08
C LEU A 217 27.64 12.35 19.65
N GLN A 218 28.79 13.02 19.47
CA GLN A 218 29.30 13.34 18.15
C GLN A 218 29.61 12.09 17.33
N GLY A 219 30.23 11.07 17.94
CA GLY A 219 30.47 9.78 17.29
C GLY A 219 29.18 9.11 16.82
N ALA A 220 28.15 9.09 17.67
CA ALA A 220 26.83 8.53 17.35
C ALA A 220 26.06 9.34 16.29
N ILE A 221 26.33 10.65 16.15
CA ILE A 221 25.74 11.50 15.10
C ILE A 221 26.38 11.22 13.74
N THR A 222 27.68 10.89 13.68
CA THR A 222 28.38 10.57 12.42
C THR A 222 28.11 9.18 11.86
N GLU A 223 27.64 8.23 12.67
CA GLU A 223 27.37 6.83 12.26
C GLU A 223 25.91 6.57 11.78
N VAL A 224 25.03 7.58 11.83
CA VAL A 224 23.60 7.50 11.47
C VAL A 224 23.31 8.17 10.13
#